data_AF-A0A966U733-F1
#
_entry.id   AF-A0A966U733-F1
#
_cell.length_a   1.000
_cell.length_b   1.000
_cell.length_c   1.000
_cell.angle_alpha   90.00
_cell.angle_beta   90.00
_cell.angle_gamma   90.00
#
_symmetry.space_group_name_H-M   'P 1'
#
loop_
_entity.id
_entity.type
_entity.pdbx_description
1 polymer ?
#
loop_
_entity_poly.entity_id
_entity_poly.type
_entity_poly.pdbx_seq_one_letter_code
_entity_poly.pdbx_strand_id
1 'polypeptide(L)'
;DGGFTRVWKSSDLFTSLREPESPGACASCGSYDACQGGCMAAKFFTGLPLDGPDPECVSGHGEHALSSAGAAPRPSMDHSKPVRLTVKARRSPVLITHHSGGSPS
;
A
#
# COMPACT_ATOMS: atom_id res chain seq x y z
N ASP A 1 -22.02 19.00 25.94
CA ASP A 1 -20.73 18.84 25.24
C ASP A 1 -20.57 17.46 24.65
N GLY A 2 -20.64 17.35 23.32
CA GLY A 2 -20.36 16.11 22.60
C GLY A 2 -19.31 16.40 21.55
N GLY A 3 -18.04 16.44 21.96
CA GLY A 3 -16.90 16.65 21.06
C GLY A 3 -16.70 15.46 20.10
N PHE A 4 -15.46 14.96 19.98
CA PHE A 4 -15.18 13.83 19.09
C PHE A 4 -16.05 12.59 19.36
N THR A 5 -16.52 12.40 20.60
CA THR A 5 -17.47 11.34 20.98
C THR A 5 -18.70 11.26 20.07
N ARG A 6 -19.27 12.41 19.66
CA ARG A 6 -20.44 12.42 18.78
C ARG A 6 -20.07 12.00 17.37
N VAL A 7 -18.96 12.52 16.85
CA VAL A 7 -18.43 12.14 15.52
C VAL A 7 -18.16 10.63 15.47
N TRP A 8 -17.48 10.10 16.48
CA TRP A 8 -17.12 8.69 16.56
C TRP A 8 -18.34 7.76 16.66
N LYS A 9 -19.30 8.08 17.55
CA LYS A 9 -20.42 7.20 17.86
C LYS A 9 -21.59 7.31 16.89
N SER A 10 -21.85 8.50 16.35
CA SER A 10 -23.13 8.79 15.70
C SER A 10 -23.03 9.50 14.35
N SER A 11 -21.84 9.63 13.75
CA SER A 11 -21.76 10.15 12.38
C SER A 11 -22.12 9.08 11.37
N ASP A 12 -22.82 9.49 10.31
CA ASP A 12 -23.28 8.57 9.26
C ASP A 12 -22.10 7.84 8.60
N LEU A 13 -20.98 8.54 8.38
CA LEU A 13 -19.76 7.96 7.79
C LEU A 13 -19.14 6.86 8.66
N PHE A 14 -18.97 7.08 9.96
CA PHE A 14 -18.39 6.04 10.83
C PHE A 14 -19.37 4.89 11.07
N THR A 15 -20.68 5.13 10.98
CA THR A 15 -21.69 4.07 11.04
C THR A 15 -21.59 3.19 9.78
N SER A 16 -21.59 3.77 8.58
CA SER A 16 -21.50 2.98 7.33
C SER A 16 -20.18 2.20 7.20
N LEU A 17 -19.08 2.74 7.72
CA LEU A 17 -17.79 2.03 7.74
C LEU A 17 -17.76 0.84 8.72
N ARG A 18 -18.55 0.87 9.80
CA ARG A 18 -18.68 -0.22 10.78
C ARG A 18 -19.69 -1.28 10.35
N GLU A 19 -20.63 -0.91 9.49
CA GLU A 19 -21.69 -1.77 8.97
C GLU A 19 -21.59 -1.79 7.44
N PRO A 20 -20.53 -2.37 6.86
CA PRO A 20 -20.40 -2.45 5.41
C PRO A 20 -21.59 -3.21 4.84
N GLU A 21 -22.24 -2.62 3.83
CA GLU A 21 -23.50 -3.07 3.21
C GLU A 21 -23.50 -4.54 2.77
N SER A 22 -22.32 -5.13 2.50
CA SER A 22 -22.19 -6.55 2.14
C SER A 22 -20.84 -7.14 2.56
N PRO A 23 -20.82 -8.36 3.12
CA PRO A 23 -19.58 -9.12 3.38
C PRO A 23 -18.90 -9.62 2.09
N GLY A 24 -19.55 -9.48 0.92
CA GLY A 24 -18.97 -9.77 -0.38
C GLY A 24 -18.49 -11.22 -0.53
N ALA A 25 -17.30 -11.40 -1.09
CA ALA A 25 -16.63 -12.69 -1.23
C ALA A 25 -16.45 -13.45 0.10
N CYS A 26 -16.56 -12.77 1.24
CA CYS A 26 -16.42 -13.35 2.56
C CYS A 26 -17.77 -13.75 3.20
N ALA A 27 -18.91 -13.58 2.53
CA ALA A 27 -20.26 -13.81 3.07
C ALA A 27 -20.48 -15.21 3.68
N SER A 28 -19.84 -16.23 3.10
CA SER A 28 -19.93 -17.64 3.54
C SER A 28 -18.67 -18.12 4.26
N CYS A 29 -17.73 -17.23 4.58
CA CYS A 29 -16.49 -17.60 5.24
C CYS A 29 -16.74 -17.94 6.71
N GLY A 30 -16.33 -19.14 7.14
CA GLY A 30 -16.48 -19.59 8.54
C GLY A 30 -15.69 -18.77 9.56
N SER A 31 -14.76 -17.91 9.12
CA SER A 31 -13.97 -17.02 9.97
C SER A 31 -14.39 -15.55 9.88
N TYR A 32 -15.56 -15.26 9.29
CA TYR A 32 -16.01 -13.88 9.04
C TYR A 32 -16.05 -13.05 10.33
N ASP A 33 -16.56 -13.58 11.44
CA ASP A 33 -16.70 -12.83 12.69
C ASP A 33 -15.35 -12.33 13.25
N ALA A 34 -14.25 -13.02 12.93
CA ALA A 34 -12.92 -12.66 13.41
C ALA A 34 -12.26 -11.51 12.63
N CYS A 35 -12.55 -11.39 11.34
CA CYS A 35 -11.88 -10.42 10.45
C CYS A 35 -12.81 -9.42 9.77
N GLN A 36 -14.11 -9.70 9.71
CA GLN A 36 -15.16 -8.92 9.05
C GLN A 36 -14.82 -8.56 7.59
N GLY A 37 -14.19 -9.51 6.88
CA GLY A 37 -13.73 -9.32 5.51
C GLY A 37 -12.38 -8.58 5.37
N GLY A 38 -11.69 -8.31 6.47
CA GLY A 38 -10.33 -7.76 6.53
C GLY A 38 -10.24 -6.25 6.34
N CYS A 39 -9.07 -5.74 5.95
CA CYS A 39 -8.79 -4.32 5.89
C CYS A 39 -9.34 -3.69 4.60
N MET A 40 -10.39 -2.87 4.73
CA MET A 40 -10.97 -2.11 3.63
C MET A 40 -9.94 -1.21 2.91
N ALA A 41 -9.03 -0.60 3.67
CA ALA A 41 -7.99 0.27 3.10
C ALA A 41 -6.94 -0.51 2.30
N ALA A 42 -6.55 -1.71 2.77
CA ALA A 42 -5.60 -2.55 2.05
C ALA A 42 -6.16 -2.93 0.68
N LYS A 43 -7.44 -3.30 0.61
CA LYS A 43 -8.12 -3.56 -0.68
C LYS A 43 -8.04 -2.35 -1.61
N PHE A 44 -8.44 -1.18 -1.11
CA PHE A 44 -8.41 0.06 -1.89
C PHE A 44 -7.01 0.36 -2.45
N PHE A 45 -5.97 0.34 -1.60
CA PHE A 45 -4.60 0.68 -2.02
C PHE A 45 -3.90 -0.40 -2.84
N THR A 46 -4.44 -1.61 -2.90
CA THR A 46 -3.95 -2.68 -3.77
C THR A 46 -4.74 -2.81 -5.07
N GLY A 47 -5.80 -2.02 -5.25
CA GLY A 47 -6.67 -2.09 -6.43
C GLY A 47 -7.66 -3.25 -6.41
N LEU A 48 -7.86 -3.87 -5.24
CA LEU A 48 -8.89 -4.88 -5.03
C LEU A 48 -10.27 -4.22 -4.81
N PRO A 49 -11.36 -4.86 -5.27
CA PRO A 49 -12.70 -4.37 -5.01
C PRO A 49 -13.05 -4.49 -3.52
N LEU A 50 -13.90 -3.59 -3.00
CA LEU A 50 -14.23 -3.53 -1.57
C LEU A 50 -14.93 -4.80 -1.05
N ASP A 51 -15.70 -5.45 -1.92
CA ASP A 51 -16.38 -6.73 -1.68
C ASP A 51 -15.48 -7.95 -1.96
N GLY A 52 -14.23 -7.75 -2.39
CA GLY A 52 -13.22 -8.80 -2.51
C GLY A 52 -12.60 -9.20 -1.18
N PRO A 53 -11.80 -10.29 -1.14
CA PRO A 53 -11.02 -10.65 0.03
C PRO A 53 -9.91 -9.63 0.29
N ASP A 54 -9.56 -9.43 1.56
CA ASP A 54 -8.36 -8.68 1.94
C ASP A 54 -7.09 -9.38 1.43
N PRO A 55 -6.07 -8.66 0.93
CA PRO A 55 -4.87 -9.26 0.36
C PRO A 55 -4.10 -10.15 1.37
N GLU A 56 -4.22 -9.90 2.68
CA GLU A 56 -3.60 -10.68 3.75
C GLU A 56 -4.54 -11.77 4.31
N CYS A 57 -5.60 -12.13 3.58
CA CYS A 57 -6.50 -13.21 3.97
C CYS A 57 -5.73 -14.51 4.21
N VAL A 58 -5.76 -15.01 5.45
CA VAL A 58 -5.01 -16.21 5.89
C VAL A 58 -5.39 -17.49 5.16
N SER A 59 -6.55 -17.54 4.51
CA SER A 59 -6.99 -18.67 3.68
C SER A 59 -6.44 -18.62 2.24
N GLY A 60 -5.63 -17.61 1.90
CA GLY A 60 -5.01 -17.45 0.57
C GLY A 60 -5.90 -16.79 -0.48
N HIS A 61 -7.20 -16.59 -0.23
CA HIS A 61 -8.10 -15.99 -1.23
C HIS A 61 -7.67 -14.55 -1.63
N GLY A 62 -7.03 -13.83 -0.72
CA GLY A 62 -6.48 -12.49 -0.95
C GLY A 62 -5.39 -12.46 -2.00
N GLU A 63 -4.41 -13.36 -1.87
CA GLU A 63 -3.29 -13.46 -2.80
C GLU A 63 -3.74 -13.81 -4.22
N HIS A 64 -4.76 -14.68 -4.34
CA HIS A 64 -5.33 -15.08 -5.60
C HIS A 64 -6.07 -13.92 -6.26
N ALA A 65 -6.89 -13.19 -5.51
CA ALA A 65 -7.56 -11.99 -6.02
C ALA A 65 -6.55 -10.92 -6.46
N LEU A 66 -5.48 -10.73 -5.67
CA LEU A 66 -4.44 -9.74 -5.93
C LEU A 66 -3.71 -9.98 -7.25
N SER A 67 -3.52 -11.25 -7.64
CA SER A 67 -2.89 -11.61 -8.93
C SER A 67 -3.61 -11.04 -10.15
N SER A 68 -4.90 -10.72 -10.01
CA SER A 68 -5.78 -10.16 -11.04
C SER A 68 -6.28 -8.75 -10.71
N ALA A 69 -5.74 -8.11 -9.67
CA ALA A 69 -6.20 -6.81 -9.21
C ALA A 69 -5.98 -5.71 -10.25
N GLY A 70 -6.83 -4.67 -10.17
CA GLY A 70 -6.70 -3.49 -10.98
C GLY A 70 -5.52 -2.61 -10.55
N ALA A 71 -5.38 -1.46 -11.21
CA ALA A 71 -4.42 -0.46 -10.77
C ALA A 71 -4.83 0.15 -9.42
N ALA A 72 -3.89 0.21 -8.49
CA ALA A 72 -4.06 0.96 -7.25
C ALA A 72 -4.34 2.45 -7.53
N PRO A 73 -5.19 3.11 -6.72
CA PRO A 73 -5.46 4.53 -6.81
C PRO A 73 -4.17 5.34 -6.71
N ARG A 74 -3.96 6.28 -7.65
CA ARG A 74 -2.88 7.27 -7.51
C ARG A 74 -3.27 8.31 -6.44
N PRO A 75 -2.29 8.81 -5.67
CA PRO A 75 -2.53 9.96 -4.80
C PRO A 75 -3.14 11.12 -5.59
N SER A 76 -4.15 11.78 -5.01
CA SER A 76 -4.82 12.90 -5.69
C SER A 76 -3.97 14.17 -5.76
N MET A 77 -2.98 14.31 -4.87
CA MET A 77 -2.07 15.45 -4.79
C MET A 77 -0.67 14.98 -4.43
N ASP A 78 0.34 15.74 -4.87
CA ASP A 78 1.71 15.57 -4.39
C ASP A 78 1.90 16.33 -3.07
N HIS A 79 1.99 15.60 -1.96
CA HIS A 79 2.31 16.15 -0.62
C HIS A 79 3.81 16.07 -0.29
N SER A 80 4.66 15.72 -1.26
CA SER A 80 6.10 15.64 -1.05
C SER A 80 6.66 17.04 -0.80
N LYS A 81 7.47 17.17 0.27
CA LYS A 81 8.25 18.39 0.47
C LYS A 81 9.39 18.41 -0.54
N PRO A 82 9.70 19.55 -1.18
CA PRO A 82 10.83 19.64 -2.10
C PRO A 82 12.12 19.30 -1.34
N VAL A 83 12.73 18.17 -1.66
CA VAL A 83 14.04 17.80 -1.11
C VAL A 83 15.10 18.53 -1.92
N ARG A 84 15.82 19.45 -1.28
CA ARG A 84 17.04 20.04 -1.84
C ARG A 84 18.14 18.99 -1.80
N LEU A 85 18.24 18.18 -2.84
CA LEU A 85 19.39 17.30 -3.03
C LEU A 85 20.61 18.17 -3.36
N THR A 86 21.50 18.36 -2.39
CA THR A 86 22.83 18.90 -2.66
C THR A 86 23.64 17.80 -3.35
N VAL A 87 23.69 17.86 -4.68
CA VAL A 87 24.61 17.02 -5.46
C VAL A 87 26.03 17.47 -5.10
N LYS A 88 26.67 16.73 -4.19
CA LYS A 88 28.10 16.89 -3.95
C LYS A 88 28.81 16.59 -5.26
N ALA A 89 29.50 17.59 -5.83
CA ALA A 89 30.25 17.44 -7.06
C ALA A 89 31.08 16.15 -7.00
N ARG A 90 30.85 15.23 -7.95
CA ARG A 90 31.69 14.04 -8.08
C ARG A 90 33.11 14.53 -8.31
N ARG A 91 34.06 14.06 -7.49
CA ARG A 91 35.49 14.30 -7.74
C ARG A 91 35.80 13.77 -9.14
N SER A 92 36.48 14.59 -9.95
CA SER A 92 36.91 14.21 -11.29
C SER A 92 37.61 12.86 -11.26
N PRO A 93 37.34 11.95 -12.22
CA PRO A 93 38.06 10.69 -12.28
C PRO A 93 39.56 10.98 -12.48
N VAL A 94 40.39 10.46 -11.58
CA VAL A 94 41.84 10.44 -11.77
C VAL A 94 42.11 9.44 -12.90
N LEU A 95 42.72 9.91 -13.98
CA LEU A 95 43.19 9.06 -15.06
C LEU A 95 44.31 8.18 -14.52
N ILE A 96 44.06 6.87 -14.33
CA ILE A 96 45.11 5.90 -14.03
C ILE A 96 45.76 5.50 -15.35
N THR A 97 46.96 6.00 -15.61
CA THR A 97 47.81 5.51 -16.70
C THR A 97 48.43 4.18 -16.27
N HIS A 98 47.96 3.08 -16.86
CA HIS A 98 48.62 1.78 -16.75
C HIS A 98 49.96 1.85 -17.49
N HIS A 99 51.08 1.86 -16.75
CA HIS A 99 52.41 1.61 -17.31
C HIS A 99 52.57 0.11 -17.55
N SER A 100 52.44 -0.31 -18.81
CA SER A 100 52.83 -1.64 -19.26
C SER A 100 54.35 -1.74 -19.26
N GLY A 101 54.92 -2.22 -18.15
CA GLY A 101 56.32 -2.63 -18.08
C GLY A 101 56.53 -3.92 -18.88
N GLY A 102 57.09 -3.80 -20.08
CA GLY A 102 57.63 -4.93 -20.83
C GLY A 102 58.88 -5.47 -20.12
N SER A 103 58.91 -6.77 -19.86
CA SER A 103 60.13 -7.48 -19.45
C SER A 103 61.02 -7.71 -20.67
N PRO A 104 62.34 -7.45 -20.62
CA PRO A 104 63.24 -7.94 -21.65
C PRO A 104 63.58 -9.42 -21.40
N SER A 105 63.74 -10.17 -22.49
CA SER A 105 64.41 -11.47 -22.50
C SER A 105 65.92 -11.31 -22.31
#